data_AF-A0A969REH7-F1
#
_entry.id   AF-A0A969REH7-F1
#
_cell.length_a   1.000
_cell.length_b   1.000
_cell.length_c   1.000
_cell.angle_alpha   90.00
_cell.angle_beta   90.00
_cell.angle_gamma   90.00
#
_symmetry.space_group_name_H-M   'P 1'
#
loop_
_entity.id
_entity.type
_entity.pdbx_description
1 polymer ?
#
loop_
_entity_poly.entity_id
_entity_poly.type
_entity_poly.pdbx_seq_one_letter_code
_entity_poly.pdbx_strand_id
1 'polypeptide(L)'
;MTITEREQQILRVKAASFQPELDEALEQTLRTAVLEAVKTTLESALEEEVKAELVKLAADRPRRSGYFQRGLDTQYGHLRDLRVPKLR
;
A
#
# COMPACT_ATOMS: atom_id res chain seq x y z
N MET A 1 -14.95 25.53 -42.26
CA MET A 1 -14.31 24.95 -41.07
C MET A 1 -12.93 25.56 -40.92
N THR A 2 -12.72 26.40 -39.90
CA THR A 2 -11.47 27.12 -39.66
C THR A 2 -10.48 26.27 -38.84
N ILE A 3 -9.20 26.65 -38.82
CA ILE A 3 -8.17 25.96 -38.02
C ILE A 3 -8.54 25.98 -36.53
N THR A 4 -9.05 27.12 -36.05
CA THR A 4 -9.49 27.32 -34.66
C THR A 4 -10.67 26.40 -34.28
N GLU A 5 -11.61 26.17 -35.20
CA GLU A 5 -12.71 25.22 -35.00
C GLU A 5 -12.20 23.78 -34.91
N ARG A 6 -11.18 23.42 -35.70
CA ARG A 6 -10.54 22.09 -35.63
C ARG A 6 -9.79 21.88 -34.33
N GLU A 7 -9.06 22.89 -33.85
CA GLU A 7 -8.36 22.82 -32.56
C GLU A 7 -9.32 22.60 -31.40
N GLN A 8 -10.42 23.35 -31.36
CA GLN A 8 -11.46 23.17 -30.34
C GLN A 8 -12.09 21.76 -30.40
N GLN A 9 -12.27 21.22 -31.60
CA GLN A 9 -12.82 19.89 -31.78
C GLN A 9 -11.84 18.78 -31.36
N ILE A 10 -10.55 18.94 -31.66
CA ILE A 10 -9.49 18.03 -31.18
C ILE A 10 -9.39 18.06 -29.65
N LEU A 11 -9.45 19.24 -29.04
CA LEU A 11 -9.45 19.37 -27.59
C LEU A 11 -10.68 18.74 -26.94
N ARG A 12 -11.87 18.90 -27.53
CA ARG A 12 -13.09 18.22 -27.09
C ARG A 12 -12.97 16.71 -27.17
N VAL A 13 -12.50 16.19 -28.30
CA VAL A 13 -12.33 14.75 -28.49
C VAL A 13 -11.30 14.23 -27.51
N LYS A 14 -10.17 14.91 -27.32
CA LYS A 14 -9.17 14.56 -26.30
C LYS A 14 -9.77 14.50 -24.89
N ALA A 15 -10.51 15.53 -24.49
CA ALA A 15 -11.15 15.59 -23.17
C ALA A 15 -12.22 14.50 -22.99
N ALA A 16 -12.93 14.13 -24.07
CA ALA A 16 -13.91 13.05 -24.06
C ALA A 16 -13.29 11.65 -24.22
N SER A 17 -12.07 11.55 -24.74
CA SER A 17 -11.38 10.29 -25.04
C SER A 17 -10.41 9.81 -23.97
N PHE A 18 -10.12 10.64 -22.95
CA PHE A 18 -9.50 10.10 -21.73
C PHE A 18 -10.53 9.18 -21.09
N GLN A 19 -10.27 7.88 -21.21
CA GLN A 19 -11.16 6.82 -20.75
C GLN A 19 -11.14 6.86 -19.21
N PRO A 20 -12.18 7.39 -18.54
CA PRO A 20 -12.18 7.50 -17.08
C PRO A 20 -12.02 6.13 -16.42
N GLU A 21 -12.49 5.08 -17.09
CA GLU A 21 -12.31 3.68 -16.70
C GLU A 21 -10.83 3.26 -16.61
N LEU A 22 -9.97 3.75 -17.51
CA LEU A 22 -8.53 3.47 -17.45
C LEU A 22 -7.86 4.21 -16.28
N ASP A 23 -8.26 5.46 -16.04
CA ASP A 23 -7.73 6.25 -14.92
C ASP A 23 -8.16 5.64 -13.58
N GLU A 24 -9.41 5.21 -13.45
CA GLU A 24 -9.93 4.51 -12.27
C GLU A 24 -9.23 3.16 -12.07
N ALA A 25 -9.05 2.36 -13.13
CA ALA A 25 -8.34 1.09 -13.05
C ALA A 25 -6.86 1.27 -12.67
N LEU A 26 -6.21 2.29 -13.22
CA LEU A 26 -4.83 2.65 -12.88
C LEU A 26 -4.75 3.08 -11.42
N GLU A 27 -5.66 3.94 -10.96
CA GLU A 27 -5.71 4.39 -9.57
C GLU A 27 -5.91 3.22 -8.60
N GLN A 28 -6.83 2.29 -8.90
CA GLN A 28 -7.03 1.08 -8.09
C GLN A 28 -5.78 0.20 -8.05
N THR A 29 -5.09 0.05 -9.18
CA THR A 29 -3.85 -0.73 -9.28
C THR A 29 -2.75 -0.10 -8.44
N LEU A 30 -2.57 1.22 -8.54
CA LEU A 30 -1.59 1.96 -7.76
C LEU A 30 -1.89 1.89 -6.26
N ARG A 31 -3.16 2.07 -5.86
CA ARG A 31 -3.56 1.92 -4.45
C ARG A 31 -3.25 0.53 -3.91
N THR A 32 -3.52 -0.52 -4.68
CA THR A 32 -3.22 -1.90 -4.30
C THR A 32 -1.72 -2.11 -4.12
N ALA A 33 -0.92 -1.66 -5.08
CA ALA A 33 0.54 -1.77 -5.00
C ALA A 33 1.12 -1.00 -3.81
N VAL A 34 0.60 0.20 -3.52
CA VAL A 34 0.99 0.99 -2.34
C VAL A 34 0.64 0.25 -1.05
N LEU A 35 -0.56 -0.32 -0.94
CA LEU A 35 -0.95 -1.09 0.25
C LEU A 35 -0.07 -2.32 0.47
N GLU A 36 0.30 -3.04 -0.60
CA GLU A 36 1.24 -4.16 -0.51
C GLU A 36 2.65 -3.72 -0.08
N ALA A 37 3.14 -2.62 -0.64
CA ALA A 37 4.43 -2.04 -0.26
C ALA A 37 4.45 -1.57 1.21
N VAL A 38 3.37 -0.91 1.66
CA VAL A 38 3.22 -0.49 3.06
C VAL A 38 3.16 -1.71 3.98
N LYS A 39 2.41 -2.75 3.62
CA LYS A 39 2.31 -3.99 4.39
C LYS A 39 3.68 -4.64 4.55
N THR A 40 4.40 -4.87 3.46
CA THR A 40 5.72 -5.52 3.48
C THR A 40 6.74 -4.72 4.29
N THR A 41 6.73 -3.39 4.16
CA THR A 41 7.60 -2.50 4.92
C THR A 41 7.30 -2.56 6.42
N LEU A 42 6.03 -2.51 6.80
CA LEU A 42 5.60 -2.62 8.20
C LEU A 42 5.96 -3.98 8.82
N GLU A 43 5.72 -5.08 8.11
CA GLU A 43 6.06 -6.43 8.60
C GLU A 43 7.57 -6.56 8.81
N SER A 44 8.39 -6.03 7.90
CA SER A 44 9.85 -6.02 8.05
C SER A 44 10.29 -5.18 9.25
N ALA A 45 9.73 -3.97 9.41
CA ALA A 45 10.05 -3.09 10.52
C ALA A 45 9.71 -3.73 11.88
N LEU A 46 8.53 -4.34 12.00
CA LEU A 46 8.11 -5.04 13.21
C LEU A 46 9.02 -6.22 13.55
N GLU A 47 9.49 -6.96 12.54
CA GLU A 47 10.46 -8.03 12.77
C GLU A 47 11.80 -7.51 13.28
N GLU A 48 12.29 -6.41 12.71
CA GLU A 48 13.54 -5.77 13.12
C GLU A 48 13.45 -5.23 14.54
N GLU A 49 12.36 -4.54 14.89
CA GLU A 49 12.11 -4.05 16.24
C GLU A 49 12.12 -5.20 17.25
N VAL A 50 11.43 -6.30 16.96
CA VAL A 50 11.41 -7.47 17.84
C VAL A 50 12.79 -8.14 17.91
N LYS A 51 13.57 -8.18 16.82
CA LYS A 51 14.96 -8.67 16.85
C LYS A 51 15.80 -7.79 17.78
N ALA A 52 15.73 -6.47 17.63
CA ALA A 52 16.49 -5.51 18.40
C ALA A 52 16.14 -5.60 19.90
N GLU A 53 14.86 -5.70 20.23
CA GLU A 53 14.42 -5.78 21.62
C GLU A 53 14.84 -7.11 22.28
N LEU A 54 14.74 -8.22 21.55
CA LEU A 54 15.23 -9.51 22.03
C LEU A 54 16.74 -9.57 22.27
N VAL A 55 17.54 -8.74 21.60
CA VAL A 55 18.99 -8.64 21.85
C VAL A 55 19.28 -7.92 23.16
N LYS A 56 18.45 -6.95 23.56
CA LYS A 56 18.58 -6.24 24.85
C LYS A 56 18.24 -7.13 26.04
N LEU A 57 17.33 -8.09 25.85
CA LEU A 57 16.88 -9.02 26.89
C LEU A 57 17.90 -10.17 27.07
N ALA A 58 18.90 -9.95 27.94
CA ALA A 58 20.03 -10.88 28.13
C ALA A 58 19.74 -12.12 29.02
N ALA A 59 18.78 -12.04 29.94
CA ALA A 59 18.58 -13.09 30.96
C ALA A 59 17.25 -13.85 30.85
N ASP A 60 16.19 -13.22 30.34
CA ASP A 60 14.85 -13.82 30.26
C ASP A 60 14.27 -13.57 28.86
N ARG A 61 14.90 -14.19 27.86
CA ARG A 61 14.58 -13.97 26.44
C ARG A 61 13.32 -14.75 26.07
N PRO A 62 12.18 -14.10 25.83
CA PRO A 62 10.95 -14.79 25.45
C PRO A 62 11.14 -15.51 24.11
N ARG A 63 10.51 -16.68 23.98
CA ARG A 63 10.61 -17.47 22.74
C ARG A 63 9.67 -16.87 21.70
N ARG A 64 10.10 -16.86 20.43
CA ARG A 64 9.21 -16.50 19.31
C ARG A 64 8.13 -17.57 19.15
N SER A 65 6.87 -17.14 19.05
CA SER A 65 5.71 -18.02 18.94
C SER A 65 4.93 -17.83 17.64
N GLY A 66 5.62 -17.39 16.58
CA GLY A 66 5.04 -17.16 15.26
C GLY A 66 4.51 -15.73 15.09
N TYR A 67 3.44 -15.59 14.31
CA TYR A 67 2.81 -14.31 13.99
C TYR A 67 1.32 -14.39 14.32
N PHE A 68 0.72 -13.25 14.65
CA PHE A 68 -0.73 -13.09 14.65
C PHE A 68 -1.13 -12.09 13.57
N GLN A 69 -2.36 -12.22 13.07
CA GLN A 69 -2.90 -11.32 12.06
C GLN A 69 -3.60 -10.13 12.72
N ARG A 70 -3.45 -8.95 12.11
CA ARG A 70 -4.13 -7.74 12.54
C ARG A 70 -4.63 -6.94 11.33
N GLY A 71 -5.84 -6.41 11.45
CA GLY A 71 -6.35 -5.38 10.55
C GLY A 71 -5.81 -4.00 10.94
N LEU A 72 -5.38 -3.20 9.96
CA LEU A 72 -4.88 -1.84 10.19
C LEU A 72 -5.41 -0.88 9.11
N ASP A 73 -6.07 0.18 9.54
CA ASP A 73 -6.44 1.28 8.66
C ASP A 73 -5.26 2.21 8.43
N THR A 74 -5.00 2.50 7.16
CA THR A 74 -3.96 3.46 6.73
C THR A 74 -4.61 4.55 5.88
N GLN A 75 -3.88 5.64 5.64
CA GLN A 75 -4.30 6.70 4.72
C GLN A 75 -4.52 6.22 3.28
N TYR A 76 -3.98 5.06 2.92
CA TYR A 76 -4.09 4.46 1.59
C TYR A 76 -5.17 3.37 1.50
N GLY A 77 -5.81 3.03 2.64
CA GLY A 77 -6.82 1.97 2.73
C GLY A 77 -6.57 0.99 3.88
N HIS A 78 -7.40 -0.04 3.94
CA HIS A 78 -7.41 -1.03 5.01
C HIS A 78 -6.52 -2.24 4.68
N LEU A 79 -5.55 -2.54 5.55
CA LEU A 79 -4.75 -3.76 5.52
C LEU A 79 -5.44 -4.85 6.35
N ARG A 80 -5.87 -5.96 5.73
CA ARG A 80 -6.64 -7.01 6.43
C ARG A 80 -5.76 -7.96 7.24
N ASP A 81 -4.63 -8.37 6.67
CA ASP A 81 -3.84 -9.49 7.17
C ASP A 81 -2.38 -9.10 7.47
N LEU A 82 -2.17 -8.04 8.25
CA LEU A 82 -0.83 -7.64 8.69
C LEU A 82 -0.27 -8.68 9.67
N ARG A 83 0.91 -9.23 9.40
CA ARG A 83 1.57 -10.21 10.25
C ARG A 83 2.40 -9.51 11.33
N VAL A 84 1.94 -9.59 12.57
CA VAL A 84 2.65 -9.02 13.71
C VAL A 84 3.40 -10.15 14.46
N PRO A 85 4.72 -10.03 14.69
CA PRO A 85 5.49 -11.05 15.39
C PRO A 85 5.02 -11.21 16.84
N LYS A 86 4.92 -12.46 17.30
CA LYS A 86 4.49 -12.80 18.66
C LYS A 86 5.65 -13.32 19.50
N LEU A 87 5.78 -12.75 20.70
CA LEU A 87 6.65 -13.24 21.76
C LEU A 87 5.81 -14.03 22.78
N ARG A 88 6.42 -15.05 23.39
CA ARG A 88 5.80 -15.93 24.38
C ARG A 88 6.54 -15.87 25.69
#